data_AF-A0A7X8ASU0-F1
#
_entry.id   AF-A0A7X8ASU0-F1
#
_cell.length_a   1.000
_cell.length_b   1.000
_cell.length_c   1.000
_cell.angle_alpha   90.00
_cell.angle_beta   90.00
_cell.angle_gamma   90.00
#
_symmetry.space_group_name_H-M   'P 1'
#
loop_
_entity.id
_entity.type
_entity.pdbx_description
1 polymer ?
#
loop_
_entity_poly.entity_id
_entity_poly.type
_entity_poly.pdbx_seq_one_letter_code
_entity_poly.pdbx_strand_id
1 'polypeptide(L)'
;MSAMKNKSLITLLVVFLLSMTCFTCIVYSEQFIYGDVDGDGRVNSADYSLIQRYVLGIQDSFSYQYGQKAADVNGDGSIDSNDYALVIRYILEIIPEFPASSQPTPPEQTGNVTYTIVKAQNPTADQLDAYRRIEEAMETAVYYYNTYTTITKEIKVLYEPSVSTADGNINGTIRFGNKSYMNHVTAMHEISHTIGVGTTNAWWNLIVDGVYTGKHATEELRAITGDNSAVLKGDRQHFWPYGLNYASEAKSEEDLINHCRIVNAMKKDGL
;
A
#
# COMPACT_ATOMS: atom_id res chain seq x y z
N MET A 1 0.10 -72.53 -28.87
CA MET A 1 0.39 -71.89 -27.56
C MET A 1 1.85 -71.47 -27.59
N SER A 2 2.29 -70.24 -27.39
CA SER A 2 1.64 -68.99 -26.98
C SER A 2 2.52 -67.85 -27.52
N ALA A 3 1.90 -66.91 -28.24
CA ALA A 3 2.55 -65.70 -28.71
C ALA A 3 2.28 -64.59 -27.69
N MET A 4 3.25 -64.25 -26.85
CA MET A 4 3.31 -62.96 -26.15
C MET A 4 4.77 -62.63 -25.81
N LYS A 5 5.45 -61.96 -26.73
CA LYS A 5 6.67 -61.21 -26.44
C LYS A 5 6.48 -59.81 -27.00
N ASN A 6 6.79 -58.80 -26.19
CA ASN A 6 7.05 -57.40 -26.56
C ASN A 6 5.88 -56.40 -26.61
N LYS A 7 4.82 -56.55 -25.78
CA LYS A 7 3.80 -55.48 -25.62
C LYS A 7 3.96 -54.62 -24.35
N SER A 8 4.80 -55.03 -23.39
CA SER A 8 4.88 -54.31 -22.09
C SER A 8 5.96 -53.22 -22.02
N LEU A 9 6.95 -53.22 -22.92
CA LEU A 9 8.07 -52.27 -22.85
C LEU A 9 7.82 -50.98 -23.65
N ILE A 10 7.03 -51.06 -24.74
CA ILE A 10 6.70 -49.90 -25.58
C ILE A 10 5.65 -49.00 -24.90
N THR A 11 4.71 -49.59 -24.15
CA THR A 11 3.69 -48.82 -23.43
C THR A 11 4.29 -48.01 -22.26
N LEU A 12 5.39 -48.47 -21.65
CA LEU A 12 6.04 -47.73 -20.57
C LEU A 12 6.85 -46.53 -21.08
N LEU A 13 7.42 -46.62 -22.29
CA LEU A 13 8.16 -45.52 -22.91
C LEU A 13 7.23 -44.41 -23.44
N VAL A 14 6.04 -44.78 -23.95
CA VAL A 14 5.05 -43.80 -24.45
C VAL A 14 4.34 -43.07 -23.30
N VAL A 15 4.10 -43.71 -22.16
CA VAL A 15 3.53 -43.04 -20.98
C VAL A 15 4.55 -42.10 -20.30
N PHE A 16 5.84 -42.43 -20.33
CA PHE A 16 6.90 -41.57 -19.79
C PHE A 16 7.21 -40.35 -20.70
N LEU A 17 7.04 -40.48 -22.03
CA LEU A 17 7.13 -39.37 -22.97
C LEU A 17 5.90 -38.45 -22.96
N LEU A 18 4.73 -38.91 -22.49
CA LEU A 18 3.55 -38.08 -22.28
C LEU A 18 3.48 -37.40 -20.91
N SER A 19 4.30 -37.81 -19.93
CA SER A 19 4.37 -37.15 -18.61
C SER A 19 5.43 -36.05 -18.53
N MET A 20 6.14 -35.77 -19.62
CA MET A 20 7.23 -34.78 -19.68
C MET A 20 6.86 -33.52 -20.48
N THR A 21 5.57 -33.27 -20.72
CA THR A 21 5.07 -31.90 -20.83
C THR A 21 4.75 -31.40 -19.42
N CYS A 22 5.75 -31.45 -18.55
CA CYS A 22 5.73 -30.65 -17.33
C CYS A 22 5.63 -29.21 -17.82
N PHE A 23 4.51 -28.58 -17.50
CA PHE A 23 4.25 -27.16 -17.64
C PHE A 23 5.54 -26.38 -17.41
N THR A 24 6.23 -25.98 -18.47
CA THR A 24 6.98 -24.74 -18.43
C THR A 24 5.89 -23.68 -18.55
N CYS A 25 5.23 -23.37 -17.43
CA CYS A 25 4.72 -22.02 -17.30
C CYS A 25 5.96 -21.14 -17.36
N ILE A 26 6.28 -20.65 -18.55
CA ILE A 26 7.08 -19.44 -18.62
C ILE A 26 6.14 -18.41 -18.02
N VAL A 27 6.37 -18.08 -16.75
CA VAL A 27 5.83 -16.87 -16.16
C VAL A 27 6.53 -15.75 -16.93
N TYR A 28 5.96 -15.35 -18.06
CA TYR A 28 6.26 -14.05 -18.62
C TYR A 28 5.75 -13.08 -17.57
N SER A 29 6.67 -12.55 -16.76
CA SER A 29 6.42 -11.26 -16.13
C SER A 29 6.14 -10.32 -17.28
N GLU A 30 4.88 -9.90 -17.45
CA GLU A 30 4.54 -8.86 -18.39
C GLU A 30 5.19 -7.57 -17.89
N GLN A 31 6.42 -7.35 -18.35
CA GLN A 31 7.23 -6.19 -18.02
C GLN A 31 6.76 -5.03 -18.91
N PHE A 32 6.20 -3.99 -18.28
CA PHE A 32 5.91 -2.72 -18.94
C PHE A 32 7.15 -1.80 -18.91
N ILE A 33 7.14 -0.74 -19.72
CA ILE A 33 8.22 0.26 -19.77
C ILE A 33 7.73 1.51 -19.03
N TYR A 34 8.51 2.02 -18.08
CA TYR A 34 8.23 3.32 -17.45
C TYR A 34 8.21 4.41 -18.52
N GLY A 35 7.19 5.26 -18.49
CA GLY A 35 6.93 6.31 -19.46
C GLY A 35 6.15 5.88 -20.70
N ASP A 36 5.93 4.58 -20.94
CA ASP A 36 5.13 4.05 -22.06
C ASP A 36 3.69 3.79 -21.60
N VAL A 37 2.82 4.78 -21.76
CA VAL A 37 1.46 4.77 -21.21
C VAL A 37 0.40 4.35 -22.23
N ASP A 38 0.77 4.20 -23.50
CA ASP A 38 -0.11 3.65 -24.54
C ASP A 38 0.26 2.21 -24.97
N GLY A 39 1.42 1.70 -24.52
CA GLY A 39 1.86 0.33 -24.71
C GLY A 39 2.47 0.06 -26.07
N ASP A 40 2.91 1.10 -26.80
CA ASP A 40 3.52 0.96 -28.13
C ASP A 40 5.00 0.53 -28.09
N GLY A 41 5.57 0.43 -26.88
CA GLY A 41 6.95 0.04 -26.62
C GLY A 41 7.96 1.19 -26.74
N ARG A 42 7.52 2.45 -26.86
CA ARG A 42 8.37 3.63 -26.98
C ARG A 42 7.89 4.73 -26.03
N VAL A 43 8.83 5.43 -25.41
CA VAL A 43 8.52 6.63 -24.62
C VAL A 43 8.71 7.87 -25.50
N ASN A 44 7.61 8.53 -25.87
CA ASN A 44 7.65 9.65 -26.81
C ASN A 44 6.58 10.73 -26.53
N SER A 45 6.39 11.66 -27.47
CA SER A 45 5.46 12.78 -27.32
C SER A 45 3.99 12.38 -27.16
N ALA A 46 3.62 11.18 -27.61
CA ALA A 46 2.28 10.62 -27.41
C ALA A 46 2.04 10.36 -25.91
N ASP A 47 2.96 9.67 -25.25
CA ASP A 47 2.91 9.39 -23.82
C ASP A 47 2.87 10.66 -22.99
N TYR A 48 3.76 11.60 -23.32
CA TYR A 48 3.79 12.91 -22.69
C TYR A 48 2.43 13.61 -22.76
N SER A 49 1.76 13.56 -23.91
CA SER A 49 0.44 14.18 -24.09
C SER A 49 -0.65 13.47 -23.29
N LEU A 50 -0.56 12.14 -23.16
CA LEU A 50 -1.50 11.34 -22.37
C LEU A 50 -1.32 11.59 -20.86
N ILE A 51 -0.07 11.59 -20.37
CA ILE A 51 0.26 11.93 -18.99
C ILE A 51 -0.17 13.37 -18.67
N GLN A 52 0.06 14.32 -19.59
CA GLN A 52 -0.41 15.69 -19.43
C GLN A 52 -1.92 15.77 -19.25
N ARG A 53 -2.69 15.07 -20.09
CA ARG A 53 -4.16 15.04 -19.99
C ARG A 53 -4.62 14.42 -18.68
N TYR A 54 -3.92 13.38 -18.22
CA TYR A 54 -4.18 12.74 -16.93
C TYR A 54 -3.95 13.72 -15.77
N VAL A 55 -2.78 14.34 -15.71
CA VAL A 55 -2.41 15.30 -14.66
C VAL A 55 -3.33 16.54 -14.66
N LEU A 56 -3.83 16.95 -15.82
CA LEU A 56 -4.79 18.05 -15.95
C LEU A 56 -6.25 17.65 -15.66
N GLY A 57 -6.53 16.39 -15.37
CA GLY A 57 -7.90 15.90 -15.13
C GLY A 57 -8.80 15.95 -16.37
N ILE A 58 -8.22 15.96 -17.56
CA ILE A 58 -8.95 15.85 -18.84
C ILE A 58 -9.33 14.39 -19.10
N GLN A 59 -8.56 13.46 -18.54
CA GLN A 59 -8.70 12.02 -18.69
C GLN A 59 -8.39 11.33 -17.35
N ASP A 60 -9.23 10.37 -16.93
CA ASP A 60 -9.10 9.74 -15.61
C ASP A 60 -8.39 8.37 -15.65
N SER A 61 -8.05 7.84 -16.83
CA SER A 61 -7.41 6.52 -16.99
C SER A 61 -6.70 6.38 -18.33
N PHE A 62 -5.73 5.47 -18.43
CA PHE A 62 -5.09 5.10 -19.70
C PHE A 62 -5.75 3.87 -20.30
N SER A 63 -5.81 3.76 -21.62
CA SER A 63 -6.37 2.58 -22.30
C SER A 63 -5.46 1.34 -22.19
N TYR A 64 -4.18 1.55 -21.96
CA TYR A 64 -3.20 0.50 -21.73
C TYR A 64 -3.30 -0.03 -20.30
N GLN A 65 -3.36 -1.36 -20.12
CA GLN A 65 -3.53 -2.01 -18.82
C GLN A 65 -2.43 -1.68 -17.80
N TYR A 66 -1.24 -1.30 -18.27
CA TYR A 66 -0.13 -0.86 -17.42
C TYR A 66 0.06 0.66 -17.40
N GLY A 67 -0.79 1.43 -18.08
CA GLY A 67 -0.57 2.85 -18.31
C GLY A 67 -0.47 3.67 -17.02
N GLN A 68 -1.24 3.34 -15.98
CA GLN A 68 -1.09 3.99 -14.67
C GLN A 68 0.27 3.69 -14.01
N LYS A 69 0.71 2.43 -14.06
CA LYS A 69 2.02 2.03 -13.50
C LYS A 69 3.18 2.60 -14.33
N ALA A 70 3.03 2.70 -15.64
CA ALA A 70 4.00 3.28 -16.53
C ALA A 70 4.11 4.81 -16.36
N ALA A 71 3.03 5.48 -15.97
CA ALA A 71 2.99 6.92 -15.79
C ALA A 71 3.68 7.41 -14.50
N ASP A 72 3.71 6.59 -13.45
CA ASP A 72 4.46 6.83 -12.21
C ASP A 72 5.96 6.53 -12.45
N VAL A 73 6.66 7.50 -13.03
CA VAL A 73 8.04 7.34 -13.48
C VAL A 73 9.06 7.67 -12.40
N ASN A 74 8.66 8.32 -11.31
CA ASN A 74 9.50 8.50 -10.13
C ASN A 74 9.35 7.38 -9.09
N GLY A 75 8.26 6.61 -9.15
CA GLY A 75 7.96 5.46 -8.30
C GLY A 75 7.40 5.84 -6.93
N ASP A 76 6.80 7.03 -6.80
CA ASP A 76 6.26 7.52 -5.53
C ASP A 76 4.81 7.10 -5.26
N GLY A 77 4.18 6.43 -6.23
CA GLY A 77 2.81 5.91 -6.14
C GLY A 77 1.73 6.89 -6.59
N SER A 78 2.09 8.13 -6.94
CA SER A 78 1.19 9.13 -7.51
C SER A 78 1.55 9.38 -8.98
N ILE A 79 0.62 9.96 -9.75
CA ILE A 79 0.89 10.39 -11.13
C ILE A 79 0.61 11.89 -11.19
N ASP A 80 1.67 12.70 -11.15
CA ASP A 80 1.53 14.14 -10.99
C ASP A 80 2.48 14.97 -11.89
N SER A 81 2.60 16.26 -11.56
CA SER A 81 3.44 17.19 -12.32
C SER A 81 4.95 16.84 -12.30
N ASN A 82 5.40 16.06 -11.31
CA ASN A 82 6.77 15.58 -11.21
C ASN A 82 7.04 14.49 -12.26
N ASP A 83 6.13 13.53 -12.44
CA ASP A 83 6.22 12.52 -13.49
C ASP A 83 6.23 13.14 -14.88
N TYR A 84 5.29 14.05 -15.11
CA TYR A 84 5.20 14.82 -16.35
C TYR A 84 6.51 15.55 -16.67
N ALA A 85 7.14 16.17 -15.66
CA ALA A 85 8.43 16.84 -15.81
C ALA A 85 9.59 15.86 -16.07
N LEU A 86 9.52 14.63 -15.57
CA LEU A 86 10.51 13.59 -15.82
C LEU A 86 10.37 13.02 -17.24
N VAL A 87 9.16 12.78 -17.72
CA VAL A 87 8.91 12.28 -19.09
C VAL A 87 9.48 13.24 -20.13
N ILE A 88 9.28 14.55 -19.97
CA ILE A 88 9.89 15.51 -20.90
C ILE A 88 11.43 15.53 -20.80
N ARG A 89 12.01 15.37 -19.60
CA ARG A 89 13.47 15.27 -19.44
C ARG A 89 14.04 14.03 -20.12
N TYR A 90 13.32 12.92 -20.07
CA TYR A 90 13.71 11.67 -20.74
C TYR A 90 13.66 11.82 -22.26
N ILE A 91 12.56 12.35 -22.82
CA ILE A 91 12.42 12.59 -24.27
C ILE A 91 13.49 13.55 -24.80
N LEU A 92 13.91 14.51 -23.97
CA LEU A 92 14.99 15.46 -24.28
C LEU A 92 16.41 14.90 -24.03
N GLU A 93 16.53 13.62 -23.66
CA GLU A 93 17.80 12.94 -23.35
C GLU A 93 18.61 13.63 -22.23
N ILE A 94 17.92 14.38 -21.33
CA ILE A 94 18.54 15.00 -20.15
C ILE A 94 18.79 13.95 -19.07
N ILE A 95 17.88 12.98 -18.94
CA ILE A 95 18.04 11.80 -18.08
C ILE A 95 18.10 10.54 -18.95
N PRO A 96 18.99 9.59 -18.65
CA PRO A 96 19.14 8.37 -19.45
C PRO A 96 18.08 7.30 -19.12
N GLU A 97 17.46 7.38 -17.94
CA GLU A 97 16.44 6.46 -17.44
C GLU A 97 15.55 7.16 -16.40
N PHE A 98 14.39 6.58 -16.13
CA PHE A 98 13.47 7.07 -15.11
C PHE A 98 13.89 6.62 -13.69
N PRO A 99 13.69 7.43 -12.64
CA PRO A 99 14.02 7.03 -11.28
C PRO A 99 13.38 5.70 -10.87
N ALA A 100 12.12 5.46 -11.22
CA ALA A 100 11.42 4.21 -10.94
C ALA A 100 12.06 2.97 -11.59
N SER A 101 12.79 3.14 -12.70
CA SER A 101 13.51 2.04 -13.37
C SER A 101 14.69 1.51 -12.56
N SER A 102 15.18 2.30 -11.61
CA SER A 102 16.30 1.96 -10.72
C SER A 102 15.87 1.59 -9.30
N GLN A 103 14.59 1.76 -8.97
CA GLN A 103 14.04 1.35 -7.67
C GLN A 103 13.76 -0.16 -7.67
N PRO A 104 13.92 -0.86 -6.52
CA PRO A 104 13.35 -2.19 -6.38
C PRO A 104 11.86 -2.13 -6.73
N THR A 105 11.35 -3.12 -7.48
CA THR A 105 9.91 -3.22 -7.78
C THR A 105 9.11 -3.02 -6.50
N PRO A 106 8.06 -2.16 -6.50
CA PRO A 106 7.24 -1.93 -5.33
C PRO A 106 6.85 -3.28 -4.72
N PRO A 107 6.97 -3.46 -3.40
CA PRO A 107 6.70 -4.75 -2.80
C PRO A 107 5.27 -5.17 -3.14
N GLU A 108 5.07 -6.46 -3.41
CA GLU A 108 3.74 -6.99 -3.73
C GLU A 108 2.74 -6.57 -2.64
N GLN A 109 1.71 -5.83 -3.02
CA GLN A 109 0.69 -5.38 -2.09
C GLN A 109 -0.21 -6.56 -1.72
N THR A 110 -0.21 -6.94 -0.45
CA THR A 110 -1.00 -8.07 0.09
C THR A 110 -2.20 -7.61 0.92
N GLY A 111 -2.27 -6.32 1.24
CA GLY A 111 -3.42 -5.68 1.89
C GLY A 111 -4.40 -5.09 0.88
N ASN A 112 -5.58 -4.72 1.38
CA ASN A 112 -6.64 -4.06 0.62
C ASN A 112 -7.37 -3.05 1.52
N VAL A 113 -6.60 -2.13 2.09
CA VAL A 113 -7.12 -0.90 2.69
C VAL A 113 -7.43 0.07 1.55
N THR A 114 -8.65 0.59 1.54
CA THR A 114 -9.11 1.58 0.56
C THR A 114 -9.75 2.75 1.30
N TYR A 115 -9.83 3.90 0.64
CA TYR A 115 -10.51 5.06 1.22
C TYR A 115 -11.35 5.83 0.21
N THR A 116 -12.31 6.58 0.72
CA THR A 116 -13.05 7.58 -0.05
C THR A 116 -13.24 8.83 0.80
N ILE A 117 -12.85 9.99 0.25
CA ILE A 117 -13.10 11.28 0.88
C ILE A 117 -14.52 11.74 0.56
N VAL A 118 -15.31 12.03 1.59
CA VAL A 118 -16.63 12.65 1.43
C VAL A 118 -16.45 14.13 1.12
N LYS A 119 -16.51 14.48 -0.16
CA LYS A 119 -16.36 15.86 -0.65
C LYS A 119 -17.74 16.54 -0.75
N ALA A 120 -17.83 17.82 -0.36
CA ALA A 120 -19.03 18.63 -0.56
C ALA A 120 -19.28 18.84 -2.06
N GLN A 121 -20.55 18.97 -2.47
CA GLN A 121 -20.91 19.17 -3.89
C GLN A 121 -20.31 20.47 -4.47
N ASN A 122 -20.26 21.53 -3.68
CA ASN A 122 -19.67 22.82 -4.04
C ASN A 122 -18.67 23.23 -2.95
N PRO A 123 -17.43 22.73 -3.01
CA PRO A 123 -16.48 22.90 -1.92
C PRO A 123 -15.94 24.34 -1.84
N THR A 124 -15.71 24.82 -0.62
CA THR A 124 -15.01 26.09 -0.38
C THR A 124 -13.50 25.94 -0.65
N ALA A 125 -12.78 27.05 -0.78
CA ALA A 125 -11.32 27.03 -0.91
C ALA A 125 -10.62 26.34 0.28
N ASP A 126 -11.18 26.50 1.48
CA ASP A 126 -10.70 25.84 2.68
C ASP A 126 -10.89 24.31 2.63
N GLN A 127 -12.06 23.86 2.16
CA GLN A 127 -12.36 22.45 1.96
C GLN A 127 -11.47 21.84 0.87
N LEU A 128 -11.23 22.55 -0.24
CA LEU A 128 -10.33 22.08 -1.30
C LEU A 128 -8.90 21.87 -0.80
N ASP A 129 -8.35 22.81 -0.02
CA ASP A 129 -7.03 22.66 0.60
C ASP A 129 -6.99 21.49 1.61
N ALA A 130 -8.04 21.32 2.41
CA ALA A 130 -8.15 20.19 3.32
C ALA A 130 -8.21 18.85 2.57
N TYR A 131 -9.03 18.74 1.52
CA TYR A 131 -9.16 17.52 0.73
C TYR A 131 -7.83 17.12 0.09
N ARG A 132 -7.09 18.06 -0.50
CA ARG A 132 -5.77 17.77 -1.08
C ARG A 132 -4.79 17.20 -0.04
N ARG A 133 -4.73 17.82 1.15
CA ARG A 133 -3.84 17.35 2.24
C ARG A 133 -4.23 15.98 2.77
N ILE A 134 -5.54 15.74 2.91
CA ILE A 134 -6.07 14.45 3.35
C ILE A 134 -5.78 13.38 2.29
N GLU A 135 -5.93 13.70 1.01
CA GLU A 135 -5.62 12.80 -0.11
C GLU A 135 -4.15 12.39 -0.08
N GLU A 136 -3.21 13.35 -0.07
CA GLU A 136 -1.76 13.09 0.07
C GLU A 136 -1.42 12.22 1.30
N ALA A 137 -2.05 12.52 2.44
CA ALA A 137 -1.84 11.76 3.68
C ALA A 137 -2.36 10.32 3.61
N MET A 138 -3.57 10.13 3.06
CA MET A 138 -4.22 8.83 2.96
C MET A 138 -3.59 7.96 1.87
N GLU A 139 -3.17 8.51 0.74
CA GLU A 139 -2.44 7.77 -0.31
C GLU A 139 -1.18 7.12 0.26
N THR A 140 -0.35 7.91 0.94
CA THR A 140 0.86 7.42 1.60
C THR A 140 0.52 6.36 2.65
N ALA A 141 -0.44 6.64 3.55
CA ALA A 141 -0.79 5.69 4.62
C ALA A 141 -1.31 4.36 4.06
N VAL A 142 -2.19 4.41 3.06
CA VAL A 142 -2.74 3.22 2.39
C VAL A 142 -1.66 2.45 1.65
N TYR A 143 -0.71 3.12 1.00
CA TYR A 143 0.45 2.46 0.41
C TYR A 143 1.20 1.60 1.43
N TYR A 144 1.57 2.13 2.59
CA TYR A 144 2.27 1.36 3.63
C TYR A 144 1.41 0.21 4.16
N TYR A 145 0.12 0.45 4.43
CA TYR A 145 -0.77 -0.61 4.91
C TYR A 145 -0.93 -1.73 3.87
N ASN A 146 -1.10 -1.42 2.59
CA ASN A 146 -1.27 -2.43 1.55
C ASN A 146 0.02 -3.19 1.25
N THR A 147 1.16 -2.54 1.41
CA THR A 147 2.49 -3.12 1.18
C THR A 147 2.92 -4.04 2.32
N TYR A 148 2.70 -3.63 3.58
CA TYR A 148 3.28 -4.30 4.75
C TYR A 148 2.28 -5.04 5.63
N THR A 149 1.01 -5.14 5.21
CA THR A 149 -0.04 -5.86 5.95
C THR A 149 -0.87 -6.71 5.01
N THR A 150 -1.64 -7.65 5.57
CA THR A 150 -2.68 -8.39 4.84
C THR A 150 -4.08 -7.88 5.21
N ILE A 151 -4.18 -6.66 5.73
CA ILE A 151 -5.43 -6.10 6.25
C ILE A 151 -6.31 -5.65 5.09
N THR A 152 -7.61 -5.97 5.17
CA THR A 152 -8.64 -5.41 4.27
C THR A 152 -9.54 -4.48 5.07
N LYS A 153 -9.73 -3.25 4.60
CA LYS A 153 -10.61 -2.27 5.25
C LYS A 153 -11.06 -1.20 4.26
N GLU A 154 -12.35 -0.92 4.21
CA GLU A 154 -12.87 0.27 3.51
C GLU A 154 -13.02 1.42 4.50
N ILE A 155 -12.47 2.59 4.15
CA ILE A 155 -12.43 3.76 5.02
C ILE A 155 -13.17 4.94 4.38
N LYS A 156 -14.10 5.52 5.13
CA LYS A 156 -14.76 6.79 4.77
C LYS A 156 -14.07 7.93 5.51
N VAL A 157 -13.50 8.86 4.77
CA VAL A 157 -12.75 9.99 5.31
C VAL A 157 -13.57 11.28 5.20
N LEU A 158 -13.61 12.06 6.28
CA LEU A 158 -14.37 13.31 6.36
C LEU A 158 -13.46 14.47 6.80
N TYR A 159 -13.81 15.69 6.39
CA TYR A 159 -13.16 16.92 6.84
C TYR A 159 -14.11 17.70 7.76
N GLU A 160 -13.89 17.55 9.07
CA GLU A 160 -14.76 18.11 10.11
C GLU A 160 -13.97 19.13 10.96
N PRO A 161 -14.03 20.45 10.64
CA PRO A 161 -13.24 21.48 11.33
C PRO A 161 -13.44 21.57 12.85
N SER A 162 -14.53 20.99 13.37
CA SER A 162 -14.83 20.94 14.80
C SER A 162 -14.01 19.88 15.56
N VAL A 163 -13.36 18.95 14.85
CA VAL A 163 -12.42 17.98 15.42
C VAL A 163 -11.08 18.69 15.68
N SER A 164 -10.53 18.55 16.89
CA SER A 164 -9.30 19.24 17.28
C SER A 164 -8.05 18.72 16.55
N THR A 165 -8.06 17.43 16.17
CA THR A 165 -6.94 16.71 15.54
C THR A 165 -7.48 15.83 14.40
N ALA A 166 -7.45 14.51 14.56
CA ALA A 166 -8.16 13.53 13.77
C ALA A 166 -8.75 12.45 14.70
N ASP A 167 -9.75 11.71 14.24
CA ASP A 167 -10.27 10.54 14.97
C ASP A 167 -10.77 9.44 14.03
N GLY A 168 -10.27 8.23 14.23
CA GLY A 168 -10.64 7.00 13.58
C GLY A 168 -11.59 6.16 14.43
N ASN A 169 -12.53 5.48 13.77
CA ASN A 169 -13.53 4.65 14.44
C ASN A 169 -13.65 3.28 13.78
N ILE A 170 -13.93 2.25 14.58
CA ILE A 170 -14.06 0.86 14.13
C ILE A 170 -15.07 0.67 13.00
N ASN A 171 -16.09 1.53 12.92
CA ASN A 171 -17.07 1.54 11.82
C ASN A 171 -16.46 1.89 10.45
N GLY A 172 -15.16 2.21 10.37
CA GLY A 172 -14.46 2.57 9.14
C GLY A 172 -14.50 4.06 8.81
N THR A 173 -14.83 4.95 9.76
CA THR A 173 -14.74 6.40 9.52
C THR A 173 -13.46 6.98 10.11
N ILE A 174 -12.82 7.89 9.37
CA ILE A 174 -11.79 8.79 9.89
C ILE A 174 -12.25 10.23 9.66
N ARG A 175 -12.17 11.08 10.69
CA ARG A 175 -12.43 12.52 10.57
C ARG A 175 -11.13 13.26 10.78
N PHE A 176 -10.76 14.14 9.84
CA PHE A 176 -9.70 15.11 10.03
C PHE A 176 -10.30 16.47 10.31
N GLY A 177 -9.79 17.16 11.33
CA GLY A 177 -10.21 18.53 11.63
C GLY A 177 -9.08 19.53 11.40
N ASN A 178 -8.12 19.61 12.32
CA ASN A 178 -7.02 20.57 12.18
C ASN A 178 -6.03 20.17 11.07
N LYS A 179 -5.77 21.10 10.15
CA LYS A 179 -4.88 20.90 8.99
C LYS A 179 -3.44 20.51 9.36
N SER A 180 -2.94 20.86 10.55
CA SER A 180 -1.61 20.41 11.00
C SER A 180 -1.53 18.89 11.22
N TYR A 181 -2.67 18.22 11.35
CA TYR A 181 -2.76 16.77 11.54
C TYR A 181 -3.07 16.02 10.25
N MET A 182 -3.29 16.71 9.12
CA MET A 182 -3.50 16.09 7.80
C MET A 182 -2.15 15.69 7.19
N ASN A 183 -1.52 14.66 7.78
CA ASN A 183 -0.25 14.10 7.34
C ASN A 183 -0.30 12.56 7.47
N HIS A 184 0.58 11.87 6.77
CA HIS A 184 0.55 10.40 6.67
C HIS A 184 0.76 9.71 8.02
N VAL A 185 1.52 10.29 8.97
CA VAL A 185 1.73 9.69 10.30
C VAL A 185 0.42 9.64 11.08
N THR A 186 -0.30 10.76 11.12
CA THR A 186 -1.65 10.80 11.71
C THR A 186 -2.58 9.83 10.97
N ALA A 187 -2.58 9.83 9.64
CA ALA A 187 -3.45 8.94 8.87
C ALA A 187 -3.20 7.46 9.20
N MET A 188 -1.94 7.03 9.28
CA MET A 188 -1.58 5.66 9.66
C MET A 188 -2.06 5.31 11.07
N HIS A 189 -1.90 6.26 12.02
CA HIS A 189 -2.42 6.13 13.37
C HIS A 189 -3.94 5.95 13.38
N GLU A 190 -4.69 6.81 12.68
CA GLU A 190 -6.15 6.73 12.63
C GLU A 190 -6.65 5.46 11.92
N ILE A 191 -5.94 4.95 10.89
CA ILE A 191 -6.25 3.66 10.26
C ILE A 191 -6.20 2.55 11.31
N SER A 192 -5.22 2.57 12.22
CA SER A 192 -5.11 1.57 13.30
C SER A 192 -6.37 1.55 14.19
N HIS A 193 -6.95 2.71 14.47
CA HIS A 193 -8.22 2.81 15.20
C HIS A 193 -9.40 2.21 14.44
N THR A 194 -9.42 2.32 13.11
CA THR A 194 -10.47 1.72 12.28
C THR A 194 -10.42 0.19 12.27
N ILE A 195 -9.29 -0.41 12.65
CA ILE A 195 -9.14 -1.86 12.69
C ILE A 195 -9.22 -2.46 14.10
N GLY A 196 -9.41 -1.62 15.12
CA GLY A 196 -9.75 -2.07 16.48
C GLY A 196 -8.94 -1.46 17.60
N VAL A 197 -7.76 -0.89 17.31
CA VAL A 197 -6.88 -0.27 18.32
C VAL A 197 -7.64 0.83 19.03
N GLY A 198 -7.73 0.79 20.36
CA GLY A 198 -8.39 1.85 21.15
C GLY A 198 -9.90 1.98 20.99
N THR A 199 -10.54 1.20 20.12
CA THR A 199 -11.96 1.38 19.73
C THR A 199 -12.84 0.15 19.99
N THR A 200 -12.26 -0.95 20.49
CA THR A 200 -12.96 -2.23 20.68
C THR A 200 -12.72 -2.87 22.04
N ASN A 201 -13.65 -3.73 22.48
CA ASN A 201 -13.43 -4.56 23.66
C ASN A 201 -12.26 -5.53 23.50
N ALA A 202 -12.00 -6.01 22.27
CA ALA A 202 -10.84 -6.85 21.98
C ALA A 202 -9.53 -6.13 22.35
N TRP A 203 -9.41 -4.84 21.99
CA TRP A 203 -8.30 -4.00 22.42
C TRP A 203 -8.14 -3.96 23.94
N TRP A 204 -9.18 -3.52 24.66
CA TRP A 204 -9.07 -3.33 26.11
C TRP A 204 -8.82 -4.63 26.87
N ASN A 205 -9.33 -5.76 26.38
CA ASN A 205 -9.06 -7.07 26.97
C ASN A 205 -7.60 -7.52 26.80
N LEU A 206 -6.92 -7.03 25.78
CA LEU A 206 -5.51 -7.31 25.54
C LEU A 206 -4.58 -6.36 26.31
N ILE A 207 -5.09 -5.29 26.90
CA ILE A 207 -4.31 -4.39 27.77
C ILE A 207 -4.48 -4.78 29.24
N VAL A 208 -3.44 -5.36 29.84
CA VAL A 208 -3.39 -5.72 31.27
C VAL A 208 -2.25 -4.96 31.94
N ASP A 209 -2.57 -4.17 32.96
CA ASP A 209 -1.61 -3.34 33.71
C ASP A 209 -0.69 -2.47 32.81
N GLY A 210 -1.28 -1.90 31.74
CA GLY A 210 -0.60 -1.04 30.77
C GLY A 210 0.30 -1.78 29.77
N VAL A 211 0.18 -3.11 29.70
CA VAL A 211 0.92 -3.97 28.78
C VAL A 211 -0.05 -4.61 27.79
N TYR A 212 0.29 -4.56 26.50
CA TYR A 212 -0.40 -5.34 25.48
C TYR A 212 0.04 -6.80 25.58
N THR A 213 -0.94 -7.70 25.73
CA THR A 213 -0.73 -9.12 26.05
C THR A 213 -0.95 -10.05 24.85
N GLY A 214 -1.28 -9.51 23.67
CA GLY A 214 -1.39 -10.29 22.45
C GLY A 214 -0.05 -10.91 22.05
N LYS A 215 -0.11 -12.18 21.66
CA LYS A 215 1.07 -13.00 21.40
C LYS A 215 1.82 -12.49 20.17
N HIS A 216 1.10 -12.28 19.07
CA HIS A 216 1.68 -11.98 17.77
C HIS A 216 2.32 -10.61 17.75
N ALA A 217 1.66 -9.56 18.26
CA ALA A 217 2.25 -8.22 18.30
C ALA A 217 3.46 -8.16 19.25
N THR A 218 3.44 -8.93 20.35
CA THR A 218 4.60 -9.03 21.26
C THR A 218 5.77 -9.73 20.59
N GLU A 219 5.53 -10.85 19.88
CA GLU A 219 6.56 -11.56 19.11
C GLU A 219 7.15 -10.66 18.00
N GLU A 220 6.29 -9.91 17.30
CA GLU A 220 6.70 -8.99 16.24
C GLU A 220 7.58 -7.86 16.78
N LEU A 221 7.22 -7.25 17.91
CA LEU A 221 8.05 -6.22 18.56
C LEU A 221 9.45 -6.75 18.90
N ARG A 222 9.54 -7.97 19.42
CA ARG A 222 10.82 -8.59 19.78
C ARG A 222 11.65 -8.90 18.54
N ALA A 223 11.00 -9.30 17.43
CA ALA A 223 11.67 -9.49 16.15
C ALA A 223 12.22 -8.18 15.57
N ILE A 224 11.46 -7.09 15.66
CA ILE A 224 11.88 -5.75 15.20
C ILE A 224 13.09 -5.26 16.02
N THR A 225 13.01 -5.37 17.34
CA THR A 225 14.03 -4.82 18.26
C THR A 225 15.24 -5.72 18.46
N GLY A 226 15.13 -7.02 18.17
CA GLY A 226 16.13 -8.02 18.54
C GLY A 226 16.21 -8.29 20.05
N ASP A 227 15.26 -7.77 20.84
CA ASP A 227 15.23 -7.89 22.30
C ASP A 227 14.05 -8.78 22.74
N ASN A 228 14.36 -9.99 23.20
CA ASN A 228 13.36 -10.95 23.71
C ASN A 228 12.62 -10.49 24.97
N SER A 229 13.12 -9.45 25.65
CA SER A 229 12.49 -8.85 26.82
C SER A 229 11.62 -7.65 26.50
N ALA A 230 11.58 -7.20 25.24
CA ALA A 230 10.77 -6.07 24.82
C ALA A 230 9.29 -6.28 25.16
N VAL A 231 8.65 -5.20 25.62
CA VAL A 231 7.25 -5.17 26.07
C VAL A 231 6.51 -4.10 25.28
N LEU A 232 5.45 -4.54 24.59
CA LEU A 232 4.52 -3.64 23.93
C LEU A 232 3.59 -3.05 24.99
N LYS A 233 3.60 -1.73 25.13
CA LYS A 233 2.78 -0.99 26.08
C LYS A 233 1.55 -0.46 25.39
N GLY A 234 0.49 -0.25 26.16
CA GLY A 234 -0.68 0.44 25.67
C GLY A 234 -1.58 0.94 26.78
N ASP A 235 -2.47 1.83 26.41
CA ASP A 235 -3.48 2.40 27.28
C ASP A 235 -4.88 2.19 26.69
N ARG A 236 -5.84 3.02 27.12
CA ARG A 236 -7.22 2.94 26.63
C ARG A 236 -7.34 3.16 25.13
N GLN A 237 -6.43 3.90 24.51
CA GLN A 237 -6.54 4.30 23.11
C GLN A 237 -5.28 3.95 22.30
N HIS A 238 -4.10 4.06 22.89
CA HIS A 238 -2.83 4.08 22.18
C HIS A 238 -1.92 2.92 22.56
N PHE A 239 -0.88 2.71 21.75
CA PHE A 239 0.23 1.82 22.09
C PHE A 239 1.59 2.44 21.80
N TRP A 240 2.61 1.86 22.40
CA TRP A 240 4.00 2.19 22.14
C TRP A 240 4.91 1.00 22.48
N PRO A 241 6.05 0.83 21.81
CA PRO A 241 6.58 1.66 20.72
C PRO A 241 5.83 1.46 19.38
N TYR A 242 6.16 2.29 18.38
CA TYR A 242 5.61 2.24 17.01
C TYR A 242 4.10 2.51 16.87
N GLY A 243 3.50 3.20 17.85
CA GLY A 243 2.08 3.60 17.80
C GLY A 243 1.80 4.76 16.86
N LEU A 244 2.83 5.55 16.51
CA LEU A 244 2.72 6.78 15.72
C LEU A 244 1.75 7.78 16.35
N ASN A 245 1.74 7.88 17.69
CA ASN A 245 0.78 8.72 18.43
C ASN A 245 1.04 10.23 18.23
N TYR A 246 2.26 10.57 17.80
CA TYR A 246 2.66 11.91 17.42
C TYR A 246 3.45 11.86 16.12
N ALA A 247 3.33 12.90 15.29
CA ALA A 247 4.10 13.05 14.06
C ALA A 247 5.62 12.95 14.28
N SER A 248 6.11 13.37 15.45
CA SER A 248 7.53 13.29 15.84
C SER A 248 8.02 11.88 16.18
N GLU A 249 7.14 10.89 16.28
CA GLU A 249 7.52 9.48 16.46
C GLU A 249 8.05 8.85 15.16
N ALA A 250 7.60 9.33 13.99
CA ALA A 250 8.12 8.89 12.70
C ALA A 250 9.44 9.61 12.37
N LYS A 251 10.56 8.97 12.65
CA LYS A 251 11.91 9.51 12.39
C LYS A 251 12.54 8.94 11.14
N SER A 252 12.01 7.82 10.67
CA SER A 252 12.47 7.08 9.51
C SER A 252 11.30 6.34 8.85
N GLU A 253 11.47 5.95 7.59
CA GLU A 253 10.55 5.04 6.89
C GLU A 253 10.34 3.73 7.67
N GLU A 254 11.40 3.22 8.30
CA GLU A 254 11.35 2.00 9.12
C GLU A 254 10.36 2.10 10.29
N ASP A 255 10.11 3.30 10.84
CA ASP A 255 9.10 3.50 11.88
C ASP A 255 7.67 3.31 11.34
N LEU A 256 7.42 3.73 10.09
CA LEU A 256 6.14 3.55 9.40
C LEU A 256 5.90 2.07 9.06
N ILE A 257 6.92 1.39 8.57
CA ILE A 257 6.89 -0.05 8.28
C ILE A 257 6.61 -0.83 9.56
N ASN A 258 7.32 -0.52 10.65
CA ASN A 258 7.16 -1.22 11.92
C ASN A 258 5.80 -0.97 12.57
N HIS A 259 5.21 0.23 12.40
CA HIS A 259 3.80 0.45 12.75
C HIS A 259 2.89 -0.54 12.02
N CYS A 260 2.98 -0.64 10.69
CA CYS A 260 2.17 -1.59 9.91
C CYS A 260 2.38 -3.04 10.35
N ARG A 261 3.63 -3.47 10.60
CA ARG A 261 3.95 -4.83 11.07
C ARG A 261 3.29 -5.15 12.41
N ILE A 262 3.41 -4.23 13.38
CA ILE A 262 2.79 -4.38 14.70
C ILE A 262 1.27 -4.42 14.57
N VAL A 263 0.67 -3.51 13.81
CA VAL A 263 -0.78 -3.42 13.62
C VAL A 263 -1.33 -4.66 12.88
N ASN A 264 -0.59 -5.21 11.92
CA ASN A 264 -0.92 -6.47 11.25
C ASN A 264 -0.85 -7.67 12.21
N ALA A 265 0.14 -7.70 13.10
CA ALA A 265 0.26 -8.73 14.13
C ALA A 265 -0.87 -8.63 15.17
N MET A 266 -1.23 -7.41 15.57
CA MET A 266 -2.39 -7.12 16.41
C MET A 266 -3.69 -7.67 15.81
N LYS A 267 -3.88 -7.59 14.48
CA LYS A 267 -5.03 -8.21 13.81
C LYS A 267 -5.07 -9.73 14.00
N LYS A 268 -3.90 -10.40 14.02
CA LYS A 268 -3.79 -11.84 14.30
C LYS A 268 -4.09 -12.18 15.77
N ASP A 269 -3.89 -11.22 16.67
CA ASP A 269 -4.26 -11.34 18.09
C ASP A 269 -5.77 -11.16 18.36
N GLY A 270 -6.58 -10.92 17.31
CA GLY A 270 -8.04 -10.91 17.41
C GLY A 270 -8.68 -9.53 17.52
N LEU A 271 -7.93 -8.48 17.18
CA LEU A 271 -8.52 -7.18 16.81
C LEU A 271 -9.32 -7.29 15.52
#